data_AF-A0A9P0NUT2-F1
#
_entry.id   AF-A0A9P0NUT2-F1
#
_cell.length_a   1.000
_cell.length_b   1.000
_cell.length_c   1.000
_cell.angle_alpha   90.00
_cell.angle_beta   90.00
_cell.angle_gamma   90.00
#
_symmetry.space_group_name_H-M   'P 1'
#
loop_
_entity.id
_entity.type
_entity.pdbx_description
1 polymer ?
#
loop_
_entity_poly.entity_id
_entity_poly.type
_entity_poly.pdbx_seq_one_letter_code
_entity_poly.pdbx_strand_id
1 'polypeptide(L)'
;MEEKCRTCAEHSTKMYHMNDKIGAYDRTIREMVLTLVPELKGRLQDTDVVCILCRRLLHQCLKFIEKCFQSDEILLSASKVMKQTGRFSSFRHKLALPLICYIFWI
;
A
#
# COMPACT_ATOMS: atom_id res chain seq x y z
N MET A 1 1.49 31.17 -6.16
CA MET A 1 2.42 30.42 -5.30
C MET A 1 2.29 28.98 -5.74
N GLU A 2 3.31 28.41 -6.38
CA GLU A 2 3.23 27.01 -6.84
C GLU A 2 3.40 26.09 -5.63
N GLU A 3 2.35 25.33 -5.31
CA GLU A 3 2.42 24.34 -4.24
C GLU A 3 3.38 23.20 -4.65
N LYS A 4 4.07 22.62 -3.67
CA LYS A 4 4.98 21.47 -3.88
C LYS A 4 4.31 20.20 -3.40
N CYS A 5 4.45 19.12 -4.17
CA CYS A 5 3.95 17.81 -3.78
C CYS A 5 4.68 17.33 -2.53
N ARG A 6 3.95 16.91 -1.50
CA ARG A 6 4.55 16.44 -0.25
C ARG A 6 5.37 15.16 -0.41
N THR A 7 5.03 14.33 -1.41
CA THR A 7 5.67 13.03 -1.63
C THR A 7 6.93 13.11 -2.48
N CYS A 8 6.90 13.86 -3.59
CA CYS A 8 8.05 13.95 -4.52
C CYS A 8 8.78 15.31 -4.49
N ALA A 9 8.29 16.29 -3.73
CA ALA A 9 8.78 17.68 -3.70
C ALA A 9 8.72 18.44 -5.04
N GLU A 10 8.14 17.84 -6.09
CA GLU A 10 7.96 18.47 -7.40
C GLU A 10 6.69 19.33 -7.48
N HIS A 11 6.70 20.28 -8.41
CA HIS A 11 5.53 21.06 -8.79
C HIS A 11 4.67 20.30 -9.80
N SER A 12 3.36 20.54 -9.78
CA SER A 12 2.44 19.91 -10.71
C SER A 12 1.29 20.85 -11.06
N THR A 13 0.80 20.72 -12.29
CA THR A 13 -0.39 21.43 -12.76
C THR A 13 -1.67 20.99 -12.05
N LYS A 14 -1.65 19.82 -11.40
CA LYS A 14 -2.80 19.28 -10.67
C LYS A 14 -2.38 18.71 -9.32
N MET A 15 -2.91 19.35 -8.28
CA MET A 15 -2.72 19.00 -6.87
C MET A 15 -4.02 18.49 -6.25
N TYR A 16 -3.88 17.69 -5.21
CA TYR A 16 -4.95 17.12 -4.40
C TYR A 16 -4.63 17.30 -2.93
N HIS A 17 -5.63 17.64 -2.13
CA HIS A 17 -5.45 17.80 -0.69
C HIS A 17 -5.27 16.44 -0.02
N MET A 18 -4.48 16.39 1.06
CA MET A 18 -4.29 15.17 1.85
C MET A 18 -5.60 14.55 2.35
N ASN A 19 -6.64 15.35 2.57
CA ASN A 19 -7.95 14.91 3.03
C ASN A 19 -8.87 14.42 1.89
N ASP A 20 -8.46 14.53 0.63
CA ASP A 20 -9.22 14.01 -0.51
C ASP A 20 -9.23 12.48 -0.51
N LYS A 21 -10.33 11.89 -0.98
CA LYS A 21 -10.43 10.44 -1.20
C LYS A 21 -9.56 9.98 -2.36
N ILE A 22 -9.03 8.76 -2.24
CA ILE A 22 -8.22 8.13 -3.27
C ILE A 22 -9.04 7.15 -4.14
N GLY A 23 -9.41 7.59 -5.34
CA GLY A 23 -10.19 6.75 -6.27
C GLY A 23 -11.55 6.35 -5.69
N ALA A 24 -11.89 5.06 -5.80
CA ALA A 24 -13.11 4.47 -5.26
C ALA A 24 -12.94 3.91 -3.82
N TYR A 25 -11.75 4.09 -3.23
CA TYR A 25 -11.49 3.63 -1.88
C TYR A 25 -12.06 4.63 -0.86
N ASP A 26 -12.56 4.10 0.26
CA ASP A 26 -13.10 4.90 1.37
C ASP A 26 -11.99 5.48 2.28
N ARG A 27 -10.78 5.61 1.73
CA ARG A 27 -9.59 6.14 2.42
C ARG A 27 -9.15 7.45 1.81
N THR A 28 -8.61 8.32 2.65
CA THR A 28 -7.99 9.59 2.26
C THR A 28 -6.56 9.37 1.75
N ILE A 29 -6.04 10.34 0.99
CA ILE A 29 -4.63 10.36 0.57
C ILE A 29 -3.72 10.31 1.81
N ARG A 30 -4.04 11.05 2.87
CA ARG A 30 -3.32 11.05 4.15
C ARG A 30 -3.20 9.66 4.74
N GLU A 31 -4.32 8.96 4.90
CA GLU A 31 -4.33 7.60 5.46
C GLU A 31 -3.46 6.65 4.64
N MET A 32 -3.45 6.83 3.32
CA MET A 32 -2.62 6.00 2.45
C MET A 32 -1.14 6.29 2.55
N VAL A 33 -0.76 7.57 2.57
CA VAL A 33 0.63 7.97 2.79
C VAL A 33 1.12 7.43 4.13
N LEU A 34 0.31 7.52 5.19
CA LEU A 34 0.66 7.01 6.52
C LEU A 34 0.67 5.48 6.61
N THR A 35 -0.11 4.79 5.79
CA THR A 35 -0.08 3.32 5.70
C THR A 35 1.22 2.85 5.05
N LEU A 36 1.68 3.55 4.01
CA LEU A 36 2.88 3.16 3.24
C LEU A 36 4.18 3.70 3.87
N VAL A 37 4.14 4.86 4.51
CA VAL A 37 5.29 5.55 5.11
C VAL A 37 4.89 6.08 6.50
N PRO A 38 4.81 5.20 7.52
CA PRO A 38 4.39 5.57 8.87
C PRO A 38 5.24 6.67 9.53
N GLU A 39 6.50 6.81 9.11
CA GLU A 39 7.46 7.82 9.60
C GLU A 39 7.03 9.26 9.30
N LEU A 40 6.10 9.45 8.36
CA LEU A 40 5.50 10.75 8.06
C LEU A 40 4.41 11.16 9.07
N LYS A 41 4.04 10.27 10.00
CA LYS A 41 3.07 10.59 11.06
C LYS A 41 3.57 11.78 11.90
N GLY A 42 2.72 12.79 12.05
CA GLY A 42 3.05 14.04 12.74
C GLY A 42 3.85 15.05 11.90
N ARG A 43 4.31 14.68 10.70
CA ARG A 43 4.96 15.60 9.74
C ARG A 43 4.02 16.09 8.64
N LEU A 44 2.85 15.48 8.51
CA LEU A 44 1.83 15.86 7.52
C LEU A 44 0.91 16.94 8.07
N GLN A 45 0.89 18.11 7.43
CA GLN A 45 -0.02 19.21 7.74
C GLN A 45 -1.35 19.07 6.98
N ASP A 46 -2.42 19.73 7.42
CA ASP A 46 -3.72 19.70 6.73
C ASP A 46 -3.72 20.47 5.41
N THR A 47 -2.78 21.40 5.26
CA THR A 47 -2.54 22.16 4.03
C THR A 47 -1.63 21.43 3.04
N ASP A 48 -1.08 20.26 3.41
CA ASP A 48 -0.23 19.50 2.51
C ASP A 48 -1.04 18.99 1.29
N VAL A 49 -0.37 18.94 0.15
CA VAL A 49 -0.94 18.48 -1.12
C VAL A 49 -0.07 17.42 -1.78
N VAL A 50 -0.68 16.63 -2.66
CA VAL A 50 -0.03 15.58 -3.45
C VAL A 50 -0.34 15.79 -4.93
N CYS A 51 0.66 15.65 -5.79
CA CYS A 51 0.47 15.76 -7.23
C CYS A 51 -0.30 14.57 -7.80
N ILE A 52 -0.84 14.75 -9.01
CA ILE A 52 -1.56 13.68 -9.73
C ILE A 52 -0.74 12.38 -9.89
N LEU A 53 0.57 12.48 -10.12
CA LEU A 53 1.42 11.30 -10.35
C LEU A 53 1.56 10.49 -9.06
N CYS A 54 1.91 11.15 -7.95
CA CYS A 54 1.99 10.49 -6.65
C CYS A 54 0.64 9.93 -6.21
N ARG A 55 -0.48 10.65 -6.44
CA ARG A 55 -1.82 10.13 -6.17
C ARG A 55 -2.13 8.86 -6.97
N ARG A 56 -1.73 8.80 -8.25
CA ARG A 56 -1.88 7.59 -9.08
C ARG A 56 -1.03 6.44 -8.55
N LEU A 57 0.20 6.70 -8.13
CA LEU A 57 1.07 5.68 -7.54
C LEU A 57 0.48 5.12 -6.24
N LEU A 58 0.03 5.99 -5.32
CA LEU A 58 -0.65 5.58 -4.09
C LEU A 58 -1.86 4.68 -4.37
N HIS A 59 -2.64 4.99 -5.41
CA HIS A 59 -3.78 4.19 -5.84
C HIS A 59 -3.37 2.81 -6.39
N GLN A 60 -2.24 2.72 -7.11
CA GLN A 60 -1.72 1.43 -7.58
C GLN A 60 -1.18 0.58 -6.42
N CYS A 61 -0.49 1.21 -5.46
CA CYS A 61 -0.04 0.53 -4.23
C CYS A 61 -1.23 -0.07 -3.47
N LEU A 62 -2.35 0.65 -3.38
CA LEU A 62 -3.59 0.14 -2.78
C LEU A 62 -4.12 -1.10 -3.48
N LYS A 63 -4.27 -1.03 -4.81
CA LYS A 63 -4.72 -2.17 -5.62
C LYS A 63 -3.83 -3.40 -5.43
N PHE A 64 -2.53 -3.17 -5.33
CA PHE A 64 -1.57 -4.24 -5.10
C PHE A 64 -1.74 -4.86 -3.71
N ILE A 65 -1.80 -4.04 -2.66
CA ILE A 65 -2.01 -4.50 -1.27
C ILE A 65 -3.31 -5.32 -1.14
N GLU A 66 -4.40 -4.86 -1.75
CA GLU A 66 -5.67 -5.57 -1.75
C GLU A 66 -5.56 -6.96 -2.42
N LYS A 67 -4.86 -7.05 -3.55
CA LYS A 67 -4.58 -8.34 -4.22
C LYS A 67 -3.70 -9.26 -3.37
N CYS A 68 -2.74 -8.72 -2.63
CA CYS A 68 -1.93 -9.49 -1.69
C CYS A 68 -2.81 -10.10 -0.60
N PHE A 69 -3.71 -9.32 0.01
CA PHE A 69 -4.63 -9.83 1.03
C PHE A 69 -5.57 -10.91 0.49
N GLN A 70 -6.12 -10.74 -0.72
CA GLN A 70 -6.94 -11.77 -1.37
C GLN A 70 -6.15 -13.06 -1.61
N SER A 71 -4.90 -12.93 -2.07
CA SER A 71 -4.01 -14.09 -2.26
C SER A 71 -3.73 -14.81 -0.93
N ASP A 72 -3.46 -14.06 0.14
CA ASP A 72 -3.20 -14.63 1.46
C ASP A 72 -4.43 -15.35 2.02
N GLU A 73 -5.63 -14.81 1.83
CA GLU A 73 -6.89 -15.47 2.26
C GLU A 73 -7.11 -16.80 1.52
N ILE A 74 -6.83 -16.85 0.22
CA ILE A 74 -6.90 -18.06 -0.59
C ILE A 74 -5.89 -19.10 -0.08
N LEU A 75 -4.65 -18.69 0.22
CA LEU A 75 -3.62 -19.59 0.75
C LEU A 75 -3.98 -20.13 2.14
N LEU A 76 -4.51 -19.27 3.02
CA LEU A 76 -4.94 -19.66 4.36
C LEU A 76 -6.12 -20.63 4.32
N SER A 77 -7.12 -20.38 3.46
CA SER A 77 -8.26 -21.29 3.29
C SER A 77 -7.83 -22.65 2.72
N ALA A 78 -6.95 -22.67 1.71
CA ALA A 78 -6.38 -23.91 1.18
C ALA A 78 -5.61 -24.70 2.25
N SER A 79 -4.84 -24.03 3.11
CA SER A 79 -4.10 -24.68 4.20
C SER A 79 -5.00 -25.38 5.23
N LYS A 80 -6.21 -24.85 5.47
CA LYS A 80 -7.20 -25.46 6.38
C LYS A 80 -7.77 -26.74 5.77
N VAL A 81 -8.09 -26.73 4.48
CA VAL A 81 -8.57 -27.92 3.73
C VAL A 81 -7.51 -29.02 3.70
N MET A 82 -6.23 -28.65 3.53
CA MET A 82 -5.13 -29.62 3.53
C MET A 82 -4.88 -30.26 4.90
N LYS A 83 -5.14 -29.54 6.01
CA LYS A 83 -5.08 -30.12 7.37
C LYS A 83 -6.19 -31.13 7.63
N GLN A 84 -7.38 -30.94 7.05
CA GLN A 84 -8.52 -31.87 7.22
C GLN A 84 -8.39 -33.15 6.39
N THR A 85 -7.59 -33.14 5.32
CA THR A 85 -7.44 -34.28 4.39
C THR A 85 -6.24 -35.17 4.69
N GLY A 86 -5.52 -34.96 5.80
CA GLY A 86 -4.50 -35.88 6.30
C GLY A 86 -3.24 -36.05 5.42
N ARG A 87 -3.07 -35.25 4.36
CA ARG A 87 -1.84 -35.25 3.53
C ARG A 87 -0.84 -34.22 4.04
N PHE A 88 -0.25 -34.48 5.21
CA PHE A 88 0.91 -33.74 5.71
C PHE A 88 2.18 -34.53 5.41
N SER A 89 2.68 -34.46 4.18
CA SER A 89 4.05 -34.84 3.87
C SER A 89 4.75 -33.72 3.09
N SER A 90 5.61 -33.00 3.81
CA SER A 90 6.76 -32.26 3.29
C SER A 90 6.51 -30.99 2.46
N PHE A 91 5.98 -29.92 3.07
CA PHE A 91 6.08 -28.56 2.51
C PHE A 91 6.44 -27.48 3.56
N ARG A 92 6.99 -27.88 4.71
CA ARG A 92 7.65 -26.94 5.62
C ARG A 92 9.08 -26.79 5.12
N HIS A 93 9.42 -25.65 4.50
CA HIS A 93 10.77 -25.02 4.52
C HIS A 93 10.98 -23.88 3.47
N LYS A 94 9.98 -23.46 2.67
CA LYS A 94 10.22 -22.44 1.61
C LYS A 94 9.33 -21.20 1.57
N LEU A 95 8.63 -20.85 2.64
CA LEU A 95 7.80 -19.63 2.66
C LEU A 95 8.09 -18.72 3.86
N ALA A 96 9.37 -18.60 4.20
CA ALA A 96 9.84 -17.42 4.91
C ALA A 96 10.35 -16.42 3.86
N LEU A 97 9.71 -15.25 3.81
CA LEU A 97 10.12 -14.02 3.10
C LEU A 97 9.83 -13.96 1.58
N PRO A 98 8.75 -13.28 1.20
CA PRO A 98 8.84 -12.35 0.08
C PRO A 98 8.47 -10.90 0.47
N LEU A 99 8.26 -10.61 1.75
CA LEU A 99 7.86 -9.26 2.21
C LEU A 99 9.03 -8.29 2.45
N ILE A 100 10.30 -8.74 2.38
CA ILE A 100 11.47 -7.87 2.62
C ILE A 100 12.19 -7.43 1.33
N CYS A 101 11.96 -8.09 0.18
CA CYS A 101 12.77 -7.81 -1.02
C CYS A 101 12.40 -6.56 -1.82
N TYR A 102 11.25 -5.91 -1.61
CA TYR A 102 10.84 -4.77 -2.43
C TYR A 102 11.07 -3.37 -1.82
N ILE A 103 11.55 -3.28 -0.57
CA ILE A 103 11.88 -2.00 0.07
C ILE A 103 13.32 -1.55 -0.26
N PHE A 104 14.16 -2.41 -0.85
CA PHE A 104 15.58 -2.11 -1.13
C PHE A 104 15.93 -1.88 -2.61
N TRP A 105 14.96 -1.69 -3.51
CA TRP A 105 15.23 -1.39 -4.92
C TRP A 105 14.53 -0.12 -5.42
N ILE A 106 14.75 0.99 -4.72
CA ILE A 106 14.70 2.37 -5.27
C ILE A 106 15.91 3.12 -4.72
#